data_AF-A0A9Q8T0B3-F1
#
_entry.id   AF-A0A9Q8T0B3-F1
#
_cell.length_a   1.000
_cell.length_b   1.000
_cell.length_c   1.000
_cell.angle_alpha   90.00
_cell.angle_beta   90.00
_cell.angle_gamma   90.00
#
_symmetry.space_group_name_H-M   'P 1'
#
loop_
_entity.id
_entity.type
_entity.pdbx_description
1 polymer ?
#
loop_
_entity_poly.entity_id
_entity_poly.type
_entity_poly.pdbx_seq_one_letter_code
_entity_poly.pdbx_strand_id
1 'polypeptide(L)'
;MDEQTPHTFEFTIAHSTLPLEAIGKGFCGSVWSAGNLAIKREDGGPGRSIANEYTMHRHIIRSLDSTNRVHLNVPHCEGFLRHDATAWDQILPRFPAGYTGCNALISEKIPPLSRDVRKLLAHKFHPNVDADEIADSPTNSHCLARPYLGRRKLRNTDTNQDRPRLRFFSLRNFPLHADQMETLNLDLEGYAVAMAKALAFLHWSAKVDANDVEFVFANPRTCQSPPCEAPTTSSLGPVGFHSDEFGSHAMWILDFDCCRMMAMDDNGIKQACRSFWRNDPYYPRPGSNNAKDQELWTAFRTHFLMASERILEGEEEDLRRLPLRLMECIEETQGRFTRGTDFW
;
A
#
# COMPACT_ATOMS: atom_id res chain seq x y z
N MET A 1 12.28 -2.83 25.79
CA MET A 1 12.04 -2.22 24.47
C MET A 1 13.23 -1.34 24.22
N ASP A 2 14.12 -1.71 23.31
CA ASP A 2 15.09 -0.74 22.81
C ASP A 2 14.31 0.30 21.99
N GLU A 3 14.10 1.47 22.61
CA GLU A 3 13.68 2.68 21.91
C GLU A 3 14.83 3.11 21.02
N GLN A 4 14.77 2.72 19.76
CA GLN A 4 15.65 3.27 18.75
C GLN A 4 15.34 4.76 18.63
N THR A 5 16.35 5.60 18.86
CA THR A 5 16.23 7.05 18.70
C THR A 5 15.70 7.34 17.30
N PRO A 6 14.56 8.04 17.17
CA PRO A 6 13.97 8.28 15.86
C PRO A 6 14.92 9.09 14.98
N HIS A 7 15.09 8.68 13.72
CA HIS A 7 15.93 9.39 12.76
C HIS A 7 15.24 10.68 12.30
N THR A 8 15.37 11.75 13.09
CA THR A 8 14.66 13.02 12.84
C THR A 8 15.52 14.10 12.19
N PHE A 9 16.83 13.90 12.06
CA PHE A 9 17.79 14.94 11.64
C PHE A 9 17.37 15.66 10.34
N GLU A 10 16.94 14.91 9.31
CA GLU A 10 16.50 15.46 8.02
C GLU A 10 15.29 16.40 8.14
N PHE A 11 14.48 16.29 9.20
CA PHE A 11 13.33 17.14 9.46
C PHE A 11 13.65 18.39 10.28
N THR A 12 14.88 18.54 10.76
CA THR A 12 15.25 19.66 11.64
C THR A 12 15.76 20.88 10.87
N ILE A 13 15.68 22.06 11.49
CA ILE A 13 16.35 23.28 11.00
C ILE A 13 17.87 23.20 10.98
N ALA A 14 18.46 22.29 11.77
CA ALA A 14 19.90 22.04 11.76
C ALA A 14 20.36 21.39 10.44
N HIS A 15 19.51 20.61 9.79
CA HIS A 15 19.78 20.06 8.45
C HIS A 15 19.44 21.06 7.34
N SER A 16 18.27 21.71 7.40
CA SER A 16 17.82 22.62 6.34
C SER A 16 16.79 23.60 6.87
N THR A 17 16.83 24.85 6.42
CA THR A 17 15.83 25.87 6.74
C THR A 17 14.67 25.89 5.75
N LEU A 18 14.70 25.08 4.69
CA LEU A 18 13.62 25.03 3.70
C LEU A 18 12.37 24.35 4.29
N PRO A 19 11.16 24.81 3.93
CA PRO A 19 9.92 24.17 4.38
C PRO A 19 9.87 22.68 4.04
N LEU A 20 9.22 21.89 4.89
CA LEU A 20 8.90 20.51 4.58
C LEU A 20 7.86 20.45 3.46
N GLU A 21 7.95 19.41 2.62
CA GLU A 21 7.02 19.25 1.52
C GLU A 21 5.86 18.34 1.93
N ALA A 22 4.61 18.84 1.81
CA ALA A 22 3.43 18.02 2.05
C ALA A 22 3.24 17.02 0.91
N ILE A 23 3.24 15.73 1.22
CA ILE A 23 3.15 14.65 0.23
C ILE A 23 1.85 13.85 0.32
N GLY A 24 1.13 13.92 1.45
CA GLY A 24 -0.14 13.21 1.62
C GLY A 24 -0.98 13.78 2.76
N LYS A 25 -2.27 13.46 2.74
CA LYS A 25 -3.20 13.71 3.86
C LYS A 25 -4.30 12.66 3.82
N GLY A 26 -4.56 12.05 4.97
CA GLY A 26 -5.58 11.02 5.14
C GLY A 26 -6.31 11.20 6.47
N PHE A 27 -6.98 10.13 6.92
CA PHE A 27 -7.77 10.18 8.14
C PHE A 27 -6.89 10.23 9.40
N CYS A 28 -5.73 9.56 9.41
CA CYS A 28 -4.70 9.69 10.46
C CYS A 28 -4.17 11.13 10.61
N GLY A 29 -4.04 11.84 9.48
CA GLY A 29 -3.45 13.18 9.45
C GLY A 29 -2.61 13.41 8.19
N SER A 30 -1.62 14.29 8.32
CA SER A 30 -0.78 14.78 7.24
C SER A 30 0.54 14.02 7.13
N VAL A 31 1.05 13.89 5.90
CA VAL A 31 2.33 13.24 5.60
C VAL A 31 3.23 14.23 4.88
N TRP A 32 4.46 14.35 5.36
CA TRP A 32 5.45 15.29 4.86
C TRP A 32 6.78 14.60 4.57
N SER A 33 7.55 15.12 3.63
CA SER A 33 8.88 14.57 3.33
C SER A 33 10.02 15.54 3.59
N ALA A 34 11.15 14.97 3.98
CA ALA A 34 12.48 15.54 3.90
C ALA A 34 13.40 14.49 3.30
N GLY A 35 14.03 14.79 2.15
CA GLY A 35 14.90 13.83 1.46
C GLY A 35 14.22 12.49 1.17
N ASN A 36 14.80 11.42 1.69
CA ASN A 36 14.32 10.04 1.55
C ASN A 36 13.46 9.57 2.73
N LEU A 37 13.11 10.49 3.65
CA LEU A 37 12.27 10.20 4.81
C LEU A 37 10.88 10.84 4.69
N ALA A 38 9.92 10.20 5.34
CA ALA A 38 8.56 10.69 5.51
C ALA A 38 8.21 10.78 7.00
N ILE A 39 7.45 11.81 7.38
CA ILE A 39 6.84 11.97 8.69
C ILE A 39 5.31 11.97 8.54
N LYS A 40 4.66 10.92 9.06
CA LYS A 40 3.19 10.80 9.14
C LYS A 40 2.74 11.27 10.51
N ARG A 41 1.92 12.32 10.55
CA ARG A 41 1.51 13.04 11.77
C ARG A 41 0.10 12.63 12.18
N GLU A 42 -0.09 12.44 13.48
CA GLU A 42 -1.39 12.17 14.12
C GLU A 42 -2.16 13.49 14.34
N ASP A 43 -2.41 14.22 13.26
CA ASP A 43 -3.12 15.51 13.27
C ASP A 43 -4.42 15.48 12.44
N GLY A 44 -4.98 14.28 12.25
CA GLY A 44 -6.23 14.02 11.54
C GLY A 44 -7.43 13.81 12.46
N GLY A 45 -8.33 12.90 12.04
CA GLY A 45 -9.57 12.60 12.74
C GLY A 45 -9.39 11.63 13.92
N PRO A 46 -10.35 11.59 14.87
CA PRO A 46 -10.31 10.64 15.97
C PRO A 46 -10.48 9.20 15.48
N GLY A 47 -9.85 8.24 16.17
CA GLY A 47 -10.08 6.80 15.94
C GLY A 47 -9.03 6.08 15.10
N ARG A 48 -7.96 6.76 14.66
CA ARG A 48 -6.73 6.10 14.18
C ARG A 48 -5.59 6.35 15.15
N SER A 49 -4.60 5.46 15.13
CA SER A 49 -3.45 5.57 16.03
C SER A 49 -2.15 5.36 15.28
N ILE A 50 -1.33 6.41 15.21
CA ILE A 50 0.04 6.34 14.68
C ILE A 50 0.92 5.47 15.60
N ALA A 51 0.61 5.42 16.90
CA ALA A 51 1.29 4.50 17.82
C ALA A 51 0.98 3.02 17.49
N ASN A 52 -0.27 2.71 17.11
CA ASN A 52 -0.62 1.37 16.62
C ASN A 52 0.11 1.05 15.32
N GLU A 53 0.10 1.99 14.36
CA GLU A 53 0.82 1.83 13.10
C GLU A 53 2.30 1.55 13.33
N TYR A 54 2.98 2.34 14.17
CA TYR A 54 4.39 2.10 14.53
C TYR A 54 4.62 0.70 15.11
N THR A 55 3.72 0.25 15.98
CA THR A 55 3.82 -1.08 16.61
C THR A 55 3.66 -2.20 15.58
N MET A 56 2.63 -2.12 14.73
CA MET A 56 2.36 -3.11 13.68
C MET A 56 3.43 -3.10 12.59
N HIS A 57 3.89 -1.92 12.18
CA HIS A 57 4.95 -1.74 11.18
C HIS A 57 6.25 -2.40 11.62
N ARG A 58 6.69 -2.16 12.86
CA ARG A 58 7.90 -2.83 13.41
C ARG A 58 7.72 -4.33 13.55
N HIS A 59 6.54 -4.77 13.96
CA HIS A 59 6.23 -6.20 14.05
C HIS A 59 6.36 -6.88 12.69
N ILE A 60 5.76 -6.29 11.65
CA ILE A 60 5.83 -6.77 10.26
C ILE A 60 7.28 -6.81 9.75
N ILE A 61 8.07 -5.76 9.97
CA ILE A 61 9.49 -5.74 9.56
C ILE A 61 10.27 -6.86 10.26
N ARG A 62 10.10 -7.03 11.58
CA ARG A 62 10.77 -8.13 12.32
C ARG A 62 10.36 -9.51 11.80
N SER A 63 9.08 -9.69 11.46
CA SER A 63 8.60 -10.93 10.86
C SER A 63 9.22 -11.17 9.48
N LEU A 64 9.46 -10.12 8.69
CA LEU A 64 10.17 -10.22 7.40
C LEU A 64 11.63 -10.64 7.61
N ASP A 65 12.34 -9.99 8.52
CA ASP A 65 13.75 -10.29 8.80
C ASP A 65 13.95 -11.72 9.31
N SER A 66 12.95 -12.27 10.01
CA SER A 66 12.96 -13.66 10.48
C SER A 66 12.61 -14.69 9.38
N THR A 67 12.07 -14.25 8.24
CA THR A 67 11.53 -15.11 7.19
C THR A 67 12.25 -14.88 5.86
N ASN A 68 13.23 -15.72 5.52
CA ASN A 68 13.91 -15.66 4.21
C ASN A 68 13.03 -16.11 3.02
N ARG A 69 11.76 -16.44 3.24
CA ARG A 69 10.87 -17.07 2.24
C ARG A 69 10.02 -16.07 1.47
N VAL A 70 9.87 -14.84 1.97
CA VAL A 70 9.06 -13.78 1.35
C VAL A 70 9.83 -12.48 1.39
N HIS A 71 9.94 -11.83 0.25
CA HIS A 71 10.42 -10.46 0.17
C HIS A 71 9.18 -9.58 0.08
N LEU A 72 9.07 -8.53 0.93
CA LEU A 72 8.06 -7.45 0.85
C LEU A 72 8.71 -6.06 0.71
N ASN A 73 8.19 -5.19 -0.16
CA ASN A 73 8.57 -3.77 -0.18
C ASN A 73 7.71 -3.01 0.83
N VAL A 74 8.13 -3.08 2.08
CA VAL A 74 7.61 -2.27 3.18
C VAL A 74 8.60 -1.12 3.41
N PRO A 75 8.14 0.13 3.57
CA PRO A 75 9.03 1.23 3.97
C PRO A 75 9.77 0.88 5.25
N HIS A 76 11.05 1.24 5.38
CA HIS A 76 11.72 1.10 6.68
C HIS A 76 11.01 1.92 7.77
N CYS A 77 10.96 1.37 8.98
CA CYS A 77 10.42 2.06 10.15
C CYS A 77 11.58 2.74 10.91
N GLU A 78 11.69 4.05 10.77
CA GLU A 78 12.86 4.84 11.20
C GLU A 78 12.67 5.44 12.60
N GLY A 79 11.45 5.38 13.14
CA GLY A 79 11.18 5.70 14.54
C GLY A 79 9.80 6.27 14.81
N PHE A 80 9.55 6.55 16.09
CA PHE A 80 8.33 7.17 16.57
C PHE A 80 8.68 8.43 17.35
N LEU A 81 8.01 9.53 17.00
CA LEU A 81 8.18 10.83 17.63
C LEU A 81 6.93 11.14 18.44
N ARG A 82 7.07 11.28 19.76
CA ARG A 82 5.96 11.61 20.67
C ARG A 82 5.59 13.09 20.57
N HIS A 83 4.35 13.43 20.88
CA HIS A 83 3.86 14.81 20.89
C HIS A 83 4.63 15.77 21.83
N ASP A 84 5.23 15.25 22.90
CA ASP A 84 5.97 15.97 23.94
C ASP A 84 7.50 15.98 23.72
N ALA A 85 7.98 15.41 22.61
CA ALA A 85 9.41 15.30 22.34
C ALA A 85 10.06 16.67 22.02
N THR A 86 11.20 16.96 22.64
CA THR A 86 11.97 18.21 22.43
C THR A 86 12.45 18.39 20.99
N ALA A 87 12.56 17.30 20.22
CA ALA A 87 12.90 17.38 18.80
C ALA A 87 11.88 18.20 17.99
N TRP A 88 10.62 18.33 18.44
CA TRP A 88 9.65 19.21 17.80
C TRP A 88 10.08 20.67 17.74
N ASP A 89 10.85 21.17 18.72
CA ASP A 89 11.36 22.55 18.73
C ASP A 89 12.22 22.85 17.49
N GLN A 90 12.90 21.84 16.97
CA GLN A 90 13.75 21.94 15.79
C GLN A 90 13.03 21.60 14.48
N ILE A 91 11.88 20.91 14.55
CA ILE A 91 11.12 20.46 13.37
C ILE A 91 9.98 21.45 13.05
N LEU A 92 9.25 21.92 14.05
CA LEU A 92 8.09 22.81 13.90
C LEU A 92 8.37 24.06 13.05
N PRO A 93 9.54 24.72 13.14
CA PRO A 93 9.82 25.88 12.30
C PRO A 93 9.85 25.60 10.80
N ARG A 94 9.91 24.33 10.37
CA ARG A 94 9.87 23.94 8.95
C ARG A 94 8.48 23.59 8.43
N PHE A 95 7.47 23.52 9.30
CA PHE A 95 6.07 23.46 8.87
C PHE A 95 5.50 24.86 8.62
N PRO A 96 4.38 24.98 7.89
CA PRO A 96 3.60 26.21 7.87
C PRO A 96 3.20 26.66 9.29
N ALA A 97 2.83 27.93 9.44
CA ALA A 97 2.35 28.44 10.72
C ALA A 97 1.08 27.70 11.19
N GLY A 98 0.99 27.41 12.50
CA GLY A 98 -0.18 26.79 13.13
C GLY A 98 -0.07 25.29 13.42
N TYR A 99 1.01 24.63 12.98
CA TYR A 99 1.28 23.24 13.35
C TYR A 99 1.87 23.12 14.77
N THR A 100 1.49 22.07 15.49
CA THR A 100 1.98 21.74 16.84
C THR A 100 2.61 20.35 16.87
N GLY A 101 3.37 20.07 17.94
CA GLY A 101 3.85 18.72 18.21
C GLY A 101 2.68 17.74 18.35
N CYS A 102 2.84 16.55 17.78
CA CYS A 102 1.86 15.45 17.84
C CYS A 102 2.62 14.12 17.87
N ASN A 103 1.92 13.00 18.01
CA ASN A 103 2.58 11.73 17.73
C ASN A 103 2.83 11.63 16.23
N ALA A 104 3.98 11.08 15.84
CA ALA A 104 4.34 10.93 14.44
C ALA A 104 5.18 9.67 14.20
N LEU A 105 4.97 9.04 13.06
CA LEU A 105 5.77 7.93 12.55
C LEU A 105 6.79 8.49 11.57
N ILE A 106 8.07 8.12 11.76
CA ILE A 106 9.13 8.37 10.80
C ILE A 106 9.37 7.08 10.02
N SER A 107 9.35 7.17 8.70
CA SER A 107 9.59 6.03 7.82
C SER A 107 10.41 6.42 6.61
N GLU A 108 10.93 5.41 5.90
CA GLU A 108 11.36 5.59 4.52
C GLU A 108 10.22 6.21 3.70
N LYS A 109 10.59 7.16 2.84
CA LYS A 109 9.70 7.70 1.82
C LYS A 109 9.68 6.75 0.63
N ILE A 110 8.50 6.28 0.27
CA ILE A 110 8.31 5.47 -0.93
C ILE A 110 8.72 6.31 -2.16
N PRO A 111 9.65 5.83 -3.01
CA PRO A 111 10.08 6.54 -4.20
C PRO A 111 8.91 6.75 -5.19
N PRO A 112 8.55 7.98 -5.54
CA PRO A 112 7.40 8.22 -6.41
C PRO A 112 7.66 7.73 -7.84
N LEU A 113 6.58 7.49 -8.59
CA LEU A 113 6.65 7.11 -10.00
C LEU A 113 7.34 8.19 -10.85
N SER A 114 8.06 7.75 -11.88
CA SER A 114 8.83 8.63 -12.77
C SER A 114 7.94 9.67 -13.47
N ARG A 115 8.57 10.75 -13.96
CA ARG A 115 7.90 11.75 -14.81
C ARG A 115 7.22 11.12 -16.02
N ASP A 116 7.87 10.14 -16.66
CA ASP A 116 7.34 9.49 -17.86
C ASP A 116 6.08 8.68 -17.55
N VAL A 117 6.05 7.98 -16.41
CA VAL A 117 4.84 7.28 -15.95
C VAL A 117 3.72 8.28 -15.63
N ARG A 118 4.03 9.40 -14.98
CA ARG A 118 3.05 10.46 -14.71
C ARG A 118 2.47 11.04 -16.00
N LYS A 119 3.30 11.27 -17.00
CA LYS A 119 2.89 11.72 -18.34
C LYS A 119 2.03 10.67 -19.04
N LEU A 120 2.41 9.40 -18.98
CA LEU A 120 1.64 8.28 -19.53
C LEU A 120 0.23 8.21 -18.91
N LEU A 121 0.14 8.25 -17.58
CA LEU A 121 -1.13 8.22 -16.84
C LEU A 121 -2.03 9.40 -17.21
N ALA A 122 -1.46 10.61 -17.30
CA ALA A 122 -2.17 11.80 -17.73
C ALA A 122 -2.69 11.64 -19.17
N HIS A 123 -1.82 11.26 -20.10
CA HIS A 123 -2.16 11.10 -21.51
C HIS A 123 -3.25 10.04 -21.74
N LYS A 124 -3.15 8.88 -21.09
CA LYS A 124 -4.08 7.74 -21.31
C LYS A 124 -5.46 7.95 -20.68
N PHE A 125 -5.53 8.55 -19.49
CA PHE A 125 -6.77 8.62 -18.73
C PHE A 125 -7.38 10.02 -18.64
N HIS A 126 -6.65 11.03 -19.10
CA HIS A 126 -7.07 12.42 -19.09
C HIS A 126 -6.69 13.12 -20.42
N PRO A 127 -7.28 12.73 -21.56
CA PRO A 127 -6.87 13.24 -22.88
C PRO A 127 -7.14 14.74 -23.11
N ASN A 128 -7.91 15.38 -22.22
CA ASN A 128 -8.30 16.79 -22.34
C ASN A 128 -7.37 17.76 -21.58
N VAL A 129 -6.24 17.28 -21.04
CA VAL A 129 -5.25 18.11 -20.35
C VAL A 129 -3.88 17.92 -20.99
N ASP A 130 -3.01 18.93 -20.84
CA ASP A 130 -1.62 18.80 -21.25
C ASP A 130 -0.90 17.81 -20.33
N ALA A 131 -0.47 16.68 -20.90
CA ALA A 131 0.17 15.62 -20.16
C ALA A 131 1.55 16.03 -19.60
N ASP A 132 2.27 16.94 -20.28
CA ASP A 132 3.54 17.45 -19.80
C ASP A 132 3.32 18.40 -18.61
N GLU A 133 2.33 19.30 -18.69
CA GLU A 133 1.97 20.19 -17.57
C GLU A 133 1.61 19.39 -16.30
N ILE A 134 0.80 18.35 -16.47
CA ILE A 134 0.41 17.46 -15.37
C ILE A 134 1.62 16.71 -14.80
N ALA A 135 2.50 16.18 -15.65
CA ALA A 135 3.68 15.46 -15.23
C ALA A 135 4.71 16.37 -14.54
N ASP A 136 4.82 17.63 -14.94
CA ASP A 136 5.78 18.58 -14.37
C ASP A 136 5.25 19.33 -13.13
N SER A 137 3.93 19.27 -12.89
CA SER A 137 3.34 19.90 -11.72
C SER A 137 3.96 19.38 -10.40
N PRO A 138 4.43 20.27 -9.50
CA PRO A 138 4.93 19.91 -8.18
C PRO A 138 3.89 19.18 -7.32
N THR A 139 2.59 19.40 -7.54
CA THR A 139 1.56 18.66 -6.79
C THR A 139 1.54 17.18 -7.17
N ASN A 140 2.08 16.81 -8.33
CA ASN A 140 2.11 15.44 -8.83
C ASN A 140 3.48 14.78 -8.68
N SER A 141 4.49 15.46 -8.10
CA SER A 141 5.86 14.93 -7.93
C SER A 141 5.93 13.68 -7.05
N HIS A 142 4.98 13.51 -6.12
CA HIS A 142 4.87 12.36 -5.22
C HIS A 142 3.80 11.35 -5.66
N CYS A 143 3.72 11.10 -6.97
CA CYS A 143 2.73 10.18 -7.53
C CYS A 143 2.97 8.73 -7.06
N LEU A 144 1.93 8.14 -6.46
CA LEU A 144 1.81 6.73 -6.16
C LEU A 144 0.50 6.24 -6.79
N ALA A 145 0.54 5.15 -7.55
CA ALA A 145 -0.67 4.57 -8.15
C ALA A 145 -1.20 3.43 -7.29
N ARG A 146 -2.51 3.35 -7.07
CA ARG A 146 -3.19 2.33 -6.25
C ARG A 146 -3.79 1.26 -7.17
N PRO A 147 -3.19 0.06 -7.27
CA PRO A 147 -3.69 -0.98 -8.16
C PRO A 147 -4.91 -1.68 -7.56
N TYR A 148 -6.09 -1.42 -8.13
CA TYR A 148 -7.33 -2.10 -7.74
C TYR A 148 -7.64 -3.24 -8.70
N LEU A 149 -7.29 -4.47 -8.33
CA LEU A 149 -7.61 -5.67 -9.11
C LEU A 149 -9.02 -6.19 -8.82
N GLY A 150 -9.61 -5.82 -7.67
CA GLY A 150 -10.98 -6.19 -7.29
C GLY A 150 -12.05 -5.22 -7.80
N ARG A 151 -11.68 -4.21 -8.59
CA ARG A 151 -12.60 -3.19 -9.12
C ARG A 151 -12.20 -2.77 -10.53
N ARG A 152 -13.18 -2.77 -11.41
CA ARG A 152 -13.10 -2.13 -12.73
C ARG A 152 -13.76 -0.76 -12.69
N LYS A 153 -13.22 0.20 -13.42
CA LYS A 153 -13.87 1.48 -13.64
C LYS A 153 -14.92 1.26 -14.73
N LEU A 154 -16.20 1.23 -14.37
CA LEU A 154 -17.28 1.22 -15.36
C LEU A 154 -17.05 2.39 -16.33
N ARG A 155 -16.82 2.11 -17.62
CA ARG A 155 -16.85 3.16 -18.65
C ARG A 155 -18.27 3.73 -18.60
N ASN A 156 -18.43 4.91 -18.02
CA ASN A 156 -19.65 5.68 -18.23
C ASN A 156 -19.71 5.97 -19.73
N THR A 157 -20.50 5.17 -20.45
CA THR A 157 -21.00 5.46 -21.79
C THR A 157 -22.03 6.59 -21.76
N ASP A 158 -22.36 7.13 -20.59
CA ASP A 158 -23.20 8.32 -20.46
C ASP A 158 -22.41 9.57 -20.86
N THR A 159 -22.64 9.93 -22.11
CA THR A 159 -22.81 11.29 -22.62
C THR A 159 -23.26 12.27 -21.52
N ASN A 160 -22.30 12.86 -20.83
CA ASN A 160 -22.50 14.11 -20.11
C ASN A 160 -21.36 15.03 -20.52
N GLN A 161 -21.49 15.54 -21.75
CA GLN A 161 -20.63 16.57 -22.33
C GLN A 161 -20.79 17.93 -21.61
N ASP A 162 -21.77 18.08 -20.72
CA ASP A 162 -22.15 19.36 -20.08
C ASP A 162 -21.77 19.51 -18.59
N ARG A 163 -20.60 19.04 -18.17
CA ARG A 163 -20.04 19.50 -16.88
C ARG A 163 -18.66 20.08 -17.08
N PRO A 164 -18.43 21.37 -16.72
CA PRO A 164 -17.08 21.93 -16.74
C PRO A 164 -16.25 21.18 -15.70
N ARG A 165 -15.42 20.23 -16.16
CA ARG A 165 -14.56 19.42 -15.30
C ARG A 165 -13.27 20.19 -15.02
N LEU A 166 -13.37 21.34 -14.35
CA LEU A 166 -12.26 21.84 -13.55
C LEU A 166 -12.22 21.01 -12.25
N ARG A 167 -11.92 19.71 -12.39
CA ARG A 167 -11.51 18.90 -11.25
C ARG A 167 -10.00 19.03 -11.17
N PHE A 168 -9.50 19.68 -10.12
CA PHE A 168 -8.08 19.65 -9.78
C PHE A 168 -7.58 18.21 -9.89
N PHE A 169 -6.72 17.96 -10.88
CA PHE A 169 -6.21 16.63 -11.18
C PHE A 169 -4.98 16.37 -10.32
N SER A 170 -5.08 15.36 -9.45
CA SER A 170 -3.98 14.94 -8.59
C SER A 170 -3.60 13.50 -8.92
N LEU A 171 -2.32 13.30 -9.21
CA LEU A 171 -1.70 11.98 -9.32
C LEU A 171 -1.26 11.43 -7.96
N ARG A 172 -1.41 12.18 -6.87
CA ARG A 172 -1.26 11.64 -5.52
C ARG A 172 -2.39 10.63 -5.27
N ASN A 173 -2.03 9.42 -4.85
CA ASN A 173 -2.98 8.33 -4.60
C ASN A 173 -3.85 7.98 -5.82
N PHE A 174 -3.26 7.96 -7.02
CA PHE A 174 -3.98 7.75 -8.27
C PHE A 174 -4.63 6.36 -8.32
N PRO A 175 -5.97 6.24 -8.38
CA PRO A 175 -6.62 4.93 -8.44
C PRO A 175 -6.47 4.32 -9.84
N LEU A 176 -5.81 3.16 -9.93
CA LEU A 176 -5.56 2.45 -11.18
C LEU A 176 -6.31 1.10 -11.17
N HIS A 177 -7.44 1.06 -11.89
CA HIS A 177 -8.35 -0.09 -11.91
C HIS A 177 -7.90 -1.18 -12.88
N ALA A 178 -8.40 -2.40 -12.71
CA ALA A 178 -8.03 -3.56 -13.54
C ALA A 178 -8.15 -3.31 -15.05
N ASP A 179 -9.25 -2.71 -15.52
CA ASP A 179 -9.45 -2.36 -16.93
C ASP A 179 -8.47 -1.29 -17.45
N GLN A 180 -8.04 -0.38 -16.58
CA GLN A 180 -7.02 0.62 -16.90
C GLN A 180 -5.63 -0.03 -16.99
N MET A 181 -5.32 -0.97 -16.10
CA MET A 181 -4.07 -1.73 -16.14
C MET A 181 -3.98 -2.61 -17.39
N GLU A 182 -5.09 -3.22 -17.81
CA GLU A 182 -5.15 -3.97 -19.08
C GLU A 182 -4.87 -3.06 -20.30
N THR A 183 -5.40 -1.83 -20.28
CA THR A 183 -5.16 -0.84 -21.35
C THR A 183 -3.70 -0.39 -21.42
N LEU A 184 -2.97 -0.52 -20.30
CA LEU A 184 -1.55 -0.23 -20.18
C LEU A 184 -0.67 -1.48 -20.37
N ASN A 185 -1.24 -2.62 -20.76
CA ASN A 185 -0.52 -3.89 -20.93
C ASN A 185 0.28 -4.32 -19.68
N LEU A 186 -0.25 -4.03 -18.48
CA LEU A 186 0.41 -4.42 -17.25
C LEU A 186 0.17 -5.89 -16.88
N ASP A 187 1.05 -6.45 -16.05
CA ASP A 187 1.00 -7.84 -15.59
C ASP A 187 0.03 -8.04 -14.40
N LEU A 188 -1.28 -7.99 -14.67
CA LEU A 188 -2.29 -8.14 -13.63
C LEU A 188 -2.20 -9.49 -12.90
N GLU A 189 -1.83 -10.57 -13.59
CA GLU A 189 -1.65 -11.89 -12.97
C GLU A 189 -0.47 -11.85 -11.99
N GLY A 190 0.70 -11.35 -12.40
CA GLY A 190 1.85 -11.19 -11.52
C GLY A 190 1.56 -10.30 -10.31
N TYR A 191 0.76 -9.25 -10.47
CA TYR A 191 0.29 -8.43 -9.36
C TYR A 191 -0.65 -9.18 -8.40
N ALA A 192 -1.58 -9.98 -8.93
CA ALA A 192 -2.45 -10.83 -8.11
C ALA A 192 -1.63 -11.85 -7.31
N VAL A 193 -0.64 -12.48 -7.94
CA VAL A 193 0.30 -13.41 -7.29
C VAL A 193 1.11 -12.71 -6.20
N ALA A 194 1.57 -11.49 -6.46
CA ALA A 194 2.26 -10.69 -5.45
C ALA A 194 1.34 -10.44 -4.24
N MET A 195 0.16 -9.83 -4.45
CA MET A 195 -0.79 -9.57 -3.35
C MET A 195 -1.15 -10.83 -2.55
N ALA A 196 -1.30 -11.97 -3.22
CA ALA A 196 -1.55 -13.26 -2.58
C ALA A 196 -0.41 -13.68 -1.64
N LYS A 197 0.85 -13.57 -2.09
CA LYS A 197 2.04 -13.87 -1.27
C LYS A 197 2.17 -12.89 -0.09
N ALA A 198 1.90 -11.61 -0.30
CA ALA A 198 1.89 -10.61 0.76
C ALA A 198 0.87 -10.93 1.86
N LEU A 199 -0.37 -11.22 1.48
CA LEU A 199 -1.40 -11.57 2.44
C LEU A 199 -1.11 -12.87 3.17
N ALA A 200 -0.59 -13.90 2.48
CA ALA A 200 -0.17 -15.14 3.13
C ALA A 200 0.92 -14.88 4.18
N PHE A 201 1.91 -14.04 3.87
CA PHE A 201 2.91 -13.61 4.85
C PHE A 201 2.29 -12.87 6.03
N LEU A 202 1.46 -11.86 5.78
CA LEU A 202 0.84 -11.05 6.83
C LEU A 202 0.01 -11.93 7.78
N HIS A 203 -0.80 -12.83 7.23
CA HIS A 203 -1.66 -13.70 8.01
C HIS A 203 -0.88 -14.78 8.77
N TRP A 204 0.09 -15.44 8.14
CA TRP A 204 0.63 -16.69 8.71
C TRP A 204 2.01 -16.54 9.33
N SER A 205 2.88 -15.71 8.74
CA SER A 205 4.20 -15.41 9.31
C SER A 205 4.10 -14.29 10.34
N ALA A 206 3.46 -13.17 9.97
CA ALA A 206 3.31 -12.03 10.87
C ALA A 206 2.11 -12.18 11.83
N LYS A 207 1.14 -13.06 11.55
CA LYS A 207 -0.06 -13.23 12.38
C LYS A 207 -0.82 -11.92 12.55
N VAL A 208 -1.04 -11.22 11.44
CA VAL A 208 -1.72 -9.92 11.33
C VAL A 208 -2.94 -10.06 10.40
N ASP A 209 -4.03 -9.39 10.75
CA ASP A 209 -5.31 -9.48 10.02
C ASP A 209 -5.36 -8.69 8.70
N ALA A 210 -4.31 -7.94 8.39
CA ALA A 210 -4.16 -7.06 7.23
C ALA A 210 -5.32 -6.04 7.07
N ASN A 211 -5.95 -5.61 8.17
CA ASN A 211 -7.02 -4.62 8.11
C ASN A 211 -6.49 -3.24 7.67
N ASP A 212 -7.11 -2.69 6.63
CA ASP A 212 -6.82 -1.42 5.95
C ASP A 212 -5.42 -1.30 5.33
N VAL A 213 -4.74 -2.45 5.10
CA VAL A 213 -3.45 -2.45 4.40
C VAL A 213 -3.62 -1.97 2.96
N GLU A 214 -2.78 -1.02 2.56
CA GLU A 214 -2.80 -0.43 1.24
C GLU A 214 -1.64 -0.94 0.36
N PHE A 215 -1.93 -1.09 -0.94
CA PHE A 215 -0.94 -1.42 -1.95
C PHE A 215 -0.74 -0.25 -2.90
N VAL A 216 0.50 0.03 -3.30
CA VAL A 216 0.81 1.07 -4.28
C VAL A 216 1.91 0.64 -5.25
N PHE A 217 1.82 1.12 -6.49
CA PHE A 217 2.94 1.14 -7.43
C PHE A 217 3.76 2.42 -7.26
N ALA A 218 5.06 2.20 -7.17
CA ALA A 218 6.06 3.24 -7.03
C ALA A 218 7.36 2.80 -7.72
N ASN A 219 8.37 3.66 -7.74
CA ASN A 219 9.69 3.23 -8.22
C ASN A 219 10.28 2.16 -7.27
N PRO A 220 11.07 1.20 -7.78
CA PRO A 220 11.77 0.25 -6.93
C PRO A 220 12.80 0.96 -6.04
N ARG A 221 13.11 0.35 -4.89
CA ARG A 221 14.23 0.80 -4.05
C ARG A 221 15.54 0.64 -4.84
N THR A 222 16.35 1.69 -4.94
CA THR A 222 17.62 1.63 -5.66
C THR A 222 18.61 0.74 -4.90
N CYS A 223 18.91 -0.44 -5.44
CA CYS A 223 19.93 -1.32 -4.87
C CYS A 223 21.33 -0.81 -5.24
N GLN A 224 22.20 -0.60 -4.26
CA GLN A 224 23.60 -0.24 -4.49
C GLN A 224 24.50 -1.46 -4.82
N SER A 225 23.94 -2.59 -5.22
CA SER A 225 24.66 -3.83 -5.55
C SER A 225 24.39 -4.24 -7.00
N PRO A 226 25.38 -4.79 -7.72
CA PRO A 226 25.19 -5.18 -9.13
C PRO A 226 24.13 -6.28 -9.25
N PRO A 227 23.32 -6.28 -10.32
CA PRO A 227 22.28 -7.29 -10.49
C PRO A 227 22.92 -8.63 -10.87
N CYS A 228 22.97 -9.56 -9.93
CA CYS A 228 23.19 -10.97 -10.24
C CYS A 228 21.84 -11.67 -10.42
N GLU A 229 21.67 -12.24 -11.62
CA GLU A 229 20.66 -13.21 -12.07
C GLU A 229 19.24 -12.71 -12.41
N ALA A 230 18.63 -13.46 -13.32
CA ALA A 230 17.50 -13.10 -14.18
C ALA A 230 16.24 -12.62 -13.43
N PRO A 231 15.44 -11.71 -14.02
CA PRO A 231 14.19 -11.25 -13.43
C PRO A 231 13.20 -12.42 -13.37
N THR A 232 13.06 -13.02 -12.19
CA THR A 232 11.92 -13.89 -11.92
C THR A 232 10.68 -13.00 -11.81
N THR A 233 9.71 -13.24 -12.68
CA THR A 233 8.44 -12.51 -12.77
C THR A 233 7.55 -12.81 -11.57
N SER A 234 7.82 -12.17 -10.43
CA SER A 234 6.92 -12.05 -9.26
C SER A 234 7.69 -11.41 -8.11
N SER A 235 7.56 -10.10 -7.85
CA SER A 235 8.28 -9.52 -6.73
C SER A 235 7.47 -8.57 -5.87
N LEU A 236 7.60 -8.80 -4.58
CA LEU A 236 7.39 -7.81 -3.55
C LEU A 236 8.75 -7.51 -2.93
N GLY A 237 9.82 -7.29 -3.68
CA GLY A 237 11.15 -7.08 -3.10
C GLY A 237 11.98 -6.08 -3.90
N PRO A 238 13.29 -5.95 -3.63
CA PRO A 238 14.17 -4.99 -4.31
C PRO A 238 14.15 -5.09 -5.85
N VAL A 239 13.78 -6.26 -6.39
CA VAL A 239 13.53 -6.47 -7.82
C VAL A 239 12.12 -5.96 -8.16
N GLY A 240 11.98 -5.06 -9.13
CA GLY A 240 10.68 -4.54 -9.57
C GLY A 240 10.03 -5.37 -10.68
N PHE A 241 8.78 -5.03 -10.98
CA PHE A 241 8.10 -5.33 -12.23
C PHE A 241 8.63 -4.46 -13.37
N HIS A 242 8.40 -4.89 -14.61
CA HIS A 242 8.70 -4.13 -15.81
C HIS A 242 7.57 -4.29 -16.82
N SER A 243 7.23 -3.20 -17.50
CA SER A 243 6.38 -3.19 -18.69
C SER A 243 6.92 -2.14 -19.66
N ASP A 244 6.70 -2.31 -20.96
CA ASP A 244 7.26 -1.42 -21.97
C ASP A 244 6.78 0.04 -21.80
N GLU A 245 5.52 0.24 -21.44
CA GLU A 245 4.92 1.56 -21.28
C GLU A 245 5.17 2.16 -19.88
N PHE A 246 4.98 1.38 -18.81
CA PHE A 246 5.06 1.86 -17.43
C PHE A 246 6.48 1.81 -16.85
N GLY A 247 7.43 1.22 -17.58
CA GLY A 247 8.81 1.04 -17.16
C GLY A 247 8.96 0.16 -15.92
N SER A 248 10.11 0.28 -15.26
CA SER A 248 10.38 -0.45 -14.02
C SER A 248 9.64 0.18 -12.83
N HIS A 249 8.93 -0.63 -12.07
CA HIS A 249 8.14 -0.22 -10.91
C HIS A 249 8.05 -1.35 -9.89
N ALA A 250 7.67 -1.06 -8.65
CA ALA A 250 7.53 -2.05 -7.59
C ALA A 250 6.18 -1.88 -6.89
N MET A 251 5.66 -3.00 -6.37
CA MET A 251 4.50 -2.99 -5.48
C MET A 251 4.98 -2.83 -4.04
N TRP A 252 4.52 -1.76 -3.39
CA TRP A 252 4.79 -1.43 -2.00
C TRP A 252 3.56 -1.64 -1.13
N ILE A 253 3.77 -1.93 0.15
CA ILE A 253 2.73 -2.13 1.14
C ILE A 253 2.89 -1.08 2.25
N LEU A 254 1.81 -0.39 2.59
CA LEU A 254 1.79 0.64 3.62
C LEU A 254 0.44 0.71 4.34
N ASP A 255 0.33 1.65 5.27
CA ASP A 255 -0.83 1.91 6.14
C ASP A 255 -1.18 0.71 7.04
N PHE A 256 -0.56 0.65 8.21
CA PHE A 256 -0.76 -0.42 9.19
C PHE A 256 -1.55 0.07 10.43
N ASP A 257 -2.15 1.25 10.36
CA ASP A 257 -2.79 1.92 11.49
C ASP A 257 -4.04 1.19 12.02
N CYS A 258 -4.70 0.41 11.16
CA CYS A 258 -5.88 -0.39 11.47
C CYS A 258 -5.59 -1.88 11.66
N CYS A 259 -4.36 -2.32 11.38
CA CYS A 259 -3.93 -3.71 11.55
C CYS A 259 -3.96 -4.14 13.01
N ARG A 260 -4.24 -5.42 13.22
CA ARG A 260 -4.20 -6.06 14.54
C ARG A 260 -3.59 -7.45 14.44
N MET A 261 -3.06 -7.92 15.57
CA MET A 261 -2.70 -9.32 15.72
C MET A 261 -3.92 -10.21 15.48
N MET A 262 -3.68 -11.34 14.83
CA MET A 262 -4.67 -12.31 14.42
C MET A 262 -4.36 -13.65 15.11
N ALA A 263 -5.39 -14.25 15.70
CA ALA A 263 -5.28 -15.59 16.26
C ALA A 263 -5.16 -16.64 15.14
N MET A 264 -4.56 -17.79 15.43
CA MET A 264 -4.42 -18.89 14.48
C MET A 264 -5.56 -19.90 14.67
N ASP A 265 -6.80 -19.41 14.59
CA ASP A 265 -8.03 -20.16 14.83
C ASP A 265 -9.20 -19.57 14.02
N ASP A 266 -10.40 -20.11 14.24
CA ASP A 266 -11.64 -19.67 13.59
C ASP A 266 -11.96 -18.18 13.81
N ASN A 267 -11.57 -17.62 14.95
CA ASN A 267 -11.78 -16.21 15.23
C ASN A 267 -10.84 -15.35 14.39
N GLY A 268 -9.57 -15.76 14.26
CA GLY A 268 -8.63 -15.16 13.33
C GLY A 268 -9.09 -15.19 11.88
N ILE A 269 -9.66 -16.33 11.44
CA ILE A 269 -10.24 -16.46 10.09
C ILE A 269 -11.37 -15.46 9.85
N LYS A 270 -12.30 -15.33 10.80
CA LYS A 270 -13.40 -14.36 10.72
C LYS A 270 -12.87 -12.92 10.68
N GLN A 271 -11.84 -12.63 11.47
CA GLN A 271 -11.19 -11.32 11.50
C GLN A 271 -10.53 -10.99 10.15
N ALA A 272 -9.71 -11.88 9.59
CA ALA A 272 -9.06 -11.68 8.29
C ALA A 272 -10.08 -11.60 7.14
N CYS A 273 -11.13 -12.42 7.16
CA CYS A 273 -12.20 -12.35 6.17
C CYS A 273 -12.92 -11.00 6.20
N ARG A 274 -13.20 -10.46 7.41
CA ARG A 274 -13.77 -9.12 7.57
C ARG A 274 -12.83 -8.05 7.03
N SER A 275 -11.54 -8.13 7.32
CA SER A 275 -10.52 -7.22 6.78
C SER A 275 -10.51 -7.24 5.25
N PHE A 276 -10.49 -8.43 4.64
CA PHE A 276 -10.48 -8.59 3.18
C PHE A 276 -11.61 -7.80 2.49
N TRP A 277 -12.82 -7.86 3.05
CA TRP A 277 -13.98 -7.16 2.48
C TRP A 277 -14.05 -5.67 2.82
N ARG A 278 -13.57 -5.28 4.01
CA ARG A 278 -13.54 -3.89 4.48
C ARG A 278 -12.49 -3.07 3.74
N ASN A 279 -11.37 -3.68 3.39
CA ASN A 279 -10.31 -3.02 2.64
C ASN A 279 -10.84 -2.54 1.29
N ASP A 280 -10.23 -1.47 0.80
CA ASP A 280 -10.39 -1.09 -0.60
C ASP A 280 -10.05 -2.30 -1.51
N PRO A 281 -10.68 -2.41 -2.70
CA PRO A 281 -10.61 -3.61 -3.53
C PRO A 281 -9.29 -3.73 -4.29
N TYR A 282 -8.17 -3.71 -3.55
CA TYR A 282 -6.83 -4.00 -4.04
C TYR A 282 -6.77 -5.41 -4.61
N TYR A 283 -7.19 -6.40 -3.82
CA TYR A 283 -7.17 -7.81 -4.18
C TYR A 283 -8.26 -8.15 -5.21
N PRO A 284 -8.02 -9.11 -6.12
CA PRO A 284 -9.09 -9.73 -6.90
C PRO A 284 -10.22 -10.24 -5.99
N ARG A 285 -11.46 -10.16 -6.47
CA ARG A 285 -12.64 -10.57 -5.69
C ARG A 285 -13.33 -11.77 -6.33
N PRO A 286 -13.85 -12.73 -5.55
CA PRO A 286 -14.60 -13.87 -6.09
C PRO A 286 -15.91 -13.44 -6.73
N GLY A 287 -16.38 -14.29 -7.65
CA GLY A 287 -17.72 -14.24 -8.25
C GLY A 287 -18.03 -13.01 -9.08
N SER A 288 -17.02 -12.43 -9.73
CA SER A 288 -17.24 -11.55 -10.89
C SER A 288 -17.87 -12.34 -12.05
N ASN A 289 -18.68 -11.67 -12.86
CA ASN A 289 -19.20 -12.23 -14.12
C ASN A 289 -18.23 -12.04 -15.30
N ASN A 290 -17.14 -11.28 -15.10
CA ASN A 290 -16.13 -11.07 -16.12
C ASN A 290 -15.09 -12.20 -16.08
N ALA A 291 -14.84 -12.85 -17.21
CA ALA A 291 -13.91 -13.98 -17.30
C ALA A 291 -12.48 -13.64 -16.83
N LYS A 292 -11.96 -12.45 -17.17
CA LYS A 292 -10.62 -12.02 -16.73
C LYS A 292 -10.56 -11.81 -15.22
N ASP A 293 -11.63 -11.32 -14.61
CA ASP A 293 -11.67 -11.17 -13.14
C ASP A 293 -11.73 -12.53 -12.45
N GLN A 294 -12.41 -13.51 -13.04
CA GLN A 294 -12.45 -14.89 -12.54
C GLN A 294 -11.05 -15.55 -12.63
N GLU A 295 -10.32 -15.29 -13.72
CA GLU A 295 -8.93 -15.72 -13.88
C GLU A 295 -8.03 -15.07 -12.81
N LEU A 296 -8.16 -13.76 -12.58
CA LEU A 296 -7.41 -13.06 -11.52
C LEU A 296 -7.71 -13.59 -10.12
N TRP A 297 -8.98 -13.86 -9.80
CA TRP A 297 -9.36 -14.51 -8.53
C TRP A 297 -8.73 -15.90 -8.41
N THR A 298 -8.79 -16.70 -9.48
CA THR A 298 -8.23 -18.05 -9.51
C THR A 298 -6.72 -18.03 -9.28
N ALA A 299 -6.00 -17.12 -9.94
CA ALA A 299 -4.56 -16.93 -9.75
C ALA A 299 -4.25 -16.50 -8.31
N PHE A 300 -4.95 -15.47 -7.79
CA PHE A 300 -4.80 -15.02 -6.41
C PHE A 300 -5.03 -16.15 -5.40
N ARG A 301 -6.16 -16.85 -5.48
CA ARG A 301 -6.54 -17.93 -4.57
C ARG A 301 -5.51 -19.07 -4.59
N THR A 302 -5.11 -19.50 -5.79
CA THR A 302 -4.13 -20.58 -5.97
C THR A 302 -2.79 -20.20 -5.34
N HIS A 303 -2.27 -19.01 -5.67
CA HIS A 303 -0.97 -18.58 -5.15
C HIS A 303 -1.00 -18.21 -3.67
N PHE A 304 -2.13 -17.78 -3.12
CA PHE A 304 -2.31 -17.57 -1.70
C PHE A 304 -2.19 -18.91 -0.96
N LEU A 305 -2.90 -19.93 -1.41
CA LEU A 305 -2.84 -21.27 -0.79
C LEU A 305 -1.45 -21.89 -0.91
N MET A 306 -0.81 -21.79 -2.08
CA MET A 306 0.56 -22.28 -2.27
C MET A 306 1.58 -21.56 -1.38
N ALA A 307 1.47 -20.24 -1.23
CA ALA A 307 2.34 -19.48 -0.34
C ALA A 307 2.09 -19.84 1.12
N SER A 308 0.82 -20.00 1.50
CA SER A 308 0.41 -20.36 2.85
C SER A 308 0.89 -21.76 3.24
N GLU A 309 0.77 -22.74 2.35
CA GLU A 309 1.26 -24.11 2.57
C GLU A 309 2.77 -24.12 2.84
N ARG A 310 3.55 -23.33 2.07
CA ARG A 310 4.99 -23.20 2.31
C ARG A 310 5.28 -22.54 3.66
N ILE A 311 4.55 -21.49 4.03
CA ILE A 311 4.77 -20.80 5.31
C ILE A 311 4.47 -21.71 6.50
N LEU A 312 3.40 -22.50 6.42
CA LEU A 312 2.92 -23.40 7.49
C LEU A 312 3.49 -24.82 7.37
N GLU A 313 4.59 -25.00 6.63
CA GLU A 313 5.25 -26.29 6.48
C GLU A 313 5.80 -26.77 7.84
N GLY A 314 5.41 -27.97 8.26
CA GLY A 314 5.80 -28.55 9.55
C GLY A 314 4.89 -28.18 10.73
N GLU A 315 3.92 -27.30 10.53
CA GLU A 315 2.90 -26.96 11.52
C GLU A 315 1.82 -28.06 11.62
N GLU A 316 1.05 -28.02 12.71
CA GLU A 316 -0.06 -28.95 12.96
C GLU A 316 -1.12 -28.91 11.84
N GLU A 317 -1.79 -30.04 11.61
CA GLU A 317 -2.74 -30.17 10.50
C GLU A 317 -3.91 -29.18 10.60
N ASP A 318 -4.35 -28.87 11.81
CA ASP A 318 -5.40 -27.88 12.06
C ASP A 318 -4.98 -26.47 11.60
N LEU A 319 -3.72 -26.08 11.86
CA LEU A 319 -3.16 -24.81 11.38
C LEU A 319 -3.03 -24.79 9.87
N ARG A 320 -2.59 -25.90 9.27
CA ARG A 320 -2.45 -26.02 7.80
C ARG A 320 -3.78 -25.94 7.04
N ARG A 321 -4.91 -26.18 7.71
CA ARG A 321 -6.25 -26.05 7.11
C ARG A 321 -6.79 -24.62 7.13
N LEU A 322 -6.25 -23.74 7.97
CA LEU A 322 -6.68 -22.35 8.10
C LEU A 322 -6.69 -21.56 6.78
N PRO A 323 -5.68 -21.66 5.89
CA PRO A 323 -5.67 -20.90 4.63
C PRO A 323 -6.82 -21.27 3.70
N LEU A 324 -7.16 -22.56 3.61
CA LEU A 324 -8.30 -23.02 2.80
C LEU A 324 -9.60 -22.49 3.38
N ARG A 325 -9.77 -22.59 4.70
CA ARG A 325 -10.95 -22.07 5.40
C ARG A 325 -11.12 -20.56 5.23
N LEU A 326 -10.03 -19.80 5.15
CA LEU A 326 -10.10 -18.36 4.86
C LEU A 326 -10.66 -18.11 3.45
N MET A 327 -10.14 -18.81 2.44
CA MET A 327 -10.61 -18.66 1.06
C MET A 327 -12.08 -19.05 0.91
N GLU A 328 -12.50 -20.17 1.51
CA GLU A 328 -13.90 -20.60 1.56
C GLU A 328 -14.78 -19.56 2.27
N CYS A 329 -14.33 -19.03 3.42
CA CYS A 329 -15.06 -18.00 4.15
C CYS A 329 -15.24 -16.72 3.31
N ILE A 330 -14.22 -16.31 2.55
CA ILE A 330 -14.32 -15.16 1.64
C ILE A 330 -15.34 -15.44 0.52
N GLU A 331 -15.28 -16.63 -0.11
CA GLU A 331 -16.21 -17.01 -1.18
C GLU A 331 -17.67 -17.10 -0.69
N GLU A 332 -17.92 -17.71 0.48
CA GLU A 332 -19.25 -17.85 1.08
C GLU A 332 -19.88 -16.52 1.53
N THR A 333 -19.04 -15.54 1.89
CA THR A 333 -19.48 -14.23 2.36
C THR A 333 -19.57 -13.19 1.26
N GLN A 334 -19.29 -13.58 0.01
CA GLN A 334 -19.47 -12.74 -1.16
C GLN A 334 -20.89 -12.14 -1.19
N GLY A 335 -20.98 -10.83 -1.43
CA GLY A 335 -22.26 -10.12 -1.53
C GLY A 335 -22.93 -9.79 -0.18
N ARG A 336 -22.46 -10.35 0.93
CA ARG A 336 -22.94 -9.98 2.29
C ARG A 336 -22.29 -8.70 2.81
N PHE A 337 -21.04 -8.46 2.44
CA PHE A 337 -20.27 -7.27 2.86
C PHE A 337 -20.28 -6.10 1.86
N THR A 338 -20.87 -6.27 0.66
CA THR A 338 -20.94 -5.21 -0.37
C THR A 338 -21.97 -4.13 -0.07
N ARG A 339 -22.85 -4.36 0.91
CA ARG A 339 -23.75 -3.35 1.48
C ARG A 339 -23.26 -3.13 2.90
N GLY A 340 -22.96 -1.89 3.28
CA GLY A 340 -22.41 -1.51 4.59
C GLY A 340 -23.36 -1.75 5.77
N THR A 341 -23.97 -2.92 5.84
CA THR A 341 -24.63 -3.46 7.01
C THR A 341 -23.58 -4.20 7.81
N ASP A 342 -23.28 -3.64 8.98
CA ASP A 342 -22.60 -4.32 10.07
C ASP A 342 -23.24 -5.69 10.30
N PHE A 343 -22.43 -6.74 10.23
CA PHE A 343 -22.80 -8.04 10.80
C PHE A 343 -21.61 -8.59 11.59
N TRP A 344 -21.95 -8.93 12.85
CA TRP A 344 -21.16 -9.47 13.97
C TRP A 344 -20.34 -8.44 14.76
#